data_AF-A0A5C6XPL8-F1
#
_entry.id   AF-A0A5C6XPL8-F1
#
_cell.length_a   1.000
_cell.length_b   1.000
_cell.length_c   1.000
_cell.angle_alpha   90.00
_cell.angle_beta   90.00
_cell.angle_gamma   90.00
#
_symmetry.space_group_name_H-M   'P 1'
#
loop_
_entity.id
_entity.type
_entity.pdbx_description
1 polymer ?
#
loop_
_entity_poly.entity_id
_entity_poly.type
_entity_poly.pdbx_seq_one_letter_code
_entity_poly.pdbx_strand_id
1 'polypeptide(L)' 'MKPINIEYYNFSKRESDVIRELMKGNIMKEIADILCIAFSTVDSRIRSAKKKTGAKNIAQLVYIYILQNLAIYNKVKK' A
#
# COMPACT_ATOMS: atom_id res chain seq x y z
N MET A 1 -17.60 -6.33 -10.49
CA MET A 1 -16.25 -5.97 -10.01
C MET A 1 -15.29 -6.20 -11.16
N LYS A 2 -14.50 -5.21 -11.62
CA LYS A 2 -13.51 -5.47 -12.69
C LYS A 2 -12.46 -6.46 -12.16
N PRO A 3 -11.98 -7.42 -12.96
CA PRO A 3 -10.90 -8.31 -12.54
C PRO A 3 -9.69 -7.45 -12.18
N ILE A 4 -9.12 -7.70 -11.00
CA ILE A 4 -7.91 -7.03 -10.55
C ILE A 4 -6.75 -7.71 -11.28
N ASN A 5 -6.14 -6.98 -12.21
CA ASN A 5 -4.93 -7.45 -12.88
C ASN A 5 -3.83 -7.51 -11.81
N ILE A 6 -3.27 -8.69 -11.55
CA ILE A 6 -2.15 -8.84 -10.60
C ILE A 6 -0.88 -8.39 -11.31
N GLU A 7 -0.82 -7.09 -11.60
CA GLU A 7 0.39 -6.44 -12.09
C GLU A 7 1.32 -6.18 -10.90
N TYR A 8 2.62 -6.38 -11.10
CA TYR A 8 3.63 -6.07 -10.09
C TYR A 8 3.83 -4.57 -10.05
N TYR A 9 3.17 -3.90 -9.11
CA TYR A 9 3.34 -2.47 -8.90
C TYR A 9 4.65 -2.18 -8.16
N ASN A 10 5.43 -1.25 -8.70
CA ASN A 10 6.67 -0.80 -8.06
C ASN A 10 6.38 0.20 -6.94
N PHE A 11 6.14 -0.32 -5.73
CA PHE A 11 6.06 0.50 -4.52
C PHE A 11 7.46 0.88 -4.04
N SER A 12 7.67 2.18 -3.82
CA SER A 12 8.86 2.64 -3.11
C SER A 12 8.84 2.19 -1.66
N LYS A 13 10.01 2.08 -1.03
CA LYS A 13 10.14 1.71 0.39
C LYS A 13 9.20 2.54 1.29
N ARG A 14 9.16 3.86 1.09
CA ARG A 14 8.31 4.77 1.88
C ARG A 14 6.80 4.56 1.64
N GLU A 15 6.39 4.22 0.43
CA GLU A 15 4.99 3.85 0.16
C GLU A 15 4.63 2.53 0.85
N SER A 16 5.51 1.52 0.72
CA SER A 16 5.34 0.23 1.39
C SER A 16 5.28 0.36 2.91
N ASP A 17 6.08 1.23 3.51
CA ASP A 17 6.08 1.45 4.95
C ASP A 17 4.74 2.03 5.42
N VAL A 18 4.19 3.02 4.71
CA VAL A 18 2.85 3.56 4.99
C VAL A 18 1.76 2.50 4.80
N ILE A 19 1.80 1.72 3.71
CA ILE A 19 0.79 0.69 3.44
C ILE A 19 0.86 -0.44 4.49
N ARG A 20 2.05 -0.77 4.99
CA ARG A 20 2.22 -1.75 6.08
C ARG A 20 1.58 -1.28 7.38
N GLU A 21 1.69 -0.01 7.73
CA GLU A 21 1.02 0.51 8.92
C GLU A 21 -0.52 0.55 8.73
N LEU A 22 -1.00 0.87 7.53
CA LEU A 22 -2.43 0.75 7.20
C LEU A 22 -2.93 -0.69 7.37
N MET A 23 -2.14 -1.69 6.99
CA MET A 23 -2.48 -3.11 7.18
C MET A 23 -2.59 -3.51 8.66
N LYS A 24 -1.89 -2.80 9.55
CA LYS A 24 -1.98 -3.02 11.01
C LYS A 24 -3.23 -2.37 11.62
N GLY A 25 -4.01 -1.63 10.84
CA GLY A 25 -5.21 -0.93 11.30
C GLY A 25 -4.97 0.50 11.76
N ASN A 26 -3.74 1.02 11.64
CA ASN A 26 -3.42 2.39 12.05
C ASN A 26 -4.06 3.42 11.10
N ILE A 27 -4.60 4.51 11.65
CA ILE A 27 -5.11 5.63 10.87
C ILE A 27 -3.97 6.58 10.44
N MET A 28 -4.17 7.39 9.41
CA MET A 28 -3.13 8.27 8.86
C MET A 28 -2.42 9.15 9.89
N LYS A 29 -3.14 9.60 10.93
CA LYS A 29 -2.56 10.38 12.03
C LYS A 29 -1.57 9.56 12.85
N GLU A 30 -1.97 8.37 13.28
CA GLU A 30 -1.10 7.44 14.00
C GLU A 30 0.11 7.04 13.15
N ILE A 31 -0.09 6.82 11.85
CA ILE A 31 1.00 6.49 10.92
C ILE A 31 2.03 7.62 10.84
N ALA A 32 1.58 8.87 10.81
CA ALA A 32 2.46 10.03 10.80
C ALA A 32 3.33 10.06 12.06
N ASP A 33 2.72 9.80 13.22
CA ASP A 33 3.41 9.73 14.50
C ASP A 33 4.40 8.54 14.56
N ILE A 34 3.96 7.33 14.18
CA ILE A 34 4.75 6.09 14.17
C ILE A 34 5.97 6.20 13.25
N LEU A 35 5.79 6.76 12.04
CA LEU A 35 6.86 6.88 11.05
C LEU A 35 7.66 8.18 11.21
N CYS A 36 7.30 9.03 12.19
CA CYS A 36 7.89 10.34 12.45
C CYS A 36 7.98 11.22 11.18
N ILE A 37 6.86 11.34 10.46
CA ILE A 37 6.73 12.15 9.24
C ILE A 37 5.47 13.00 9.30
N ALA A 38 5.40 14.07 8.50
CA ALA A 38 4.21 14.89 8.43
C ALA A 38 2.98 14.11 7.91
N PHE A 39 1.80 14.39 8.46
CA PHE A 39 0.52 13.84 7.99
C PHE A 39 0.33 14.03 6.47
N SER A 40 0.69 15.20 5.95
CA SER A 40 0.65 15.52 4.51
C SER A 40 1.56 14.61 3.68
N THR A 41 2.67 14.13 4.26
CA THR A 41 3.54 13.16 3.61
C THR A 41 2.87 11.80 3.55
N VAL A 42 2.21 11.34 4.62
CA VAL A 42 1.43 10.09 4.61
C VAL A 42 0.36 10.13 3.52
N ASP A 43 -0.43 11.20 3.48
CA ASP A 43 -1.47 11.40 2.46
C ASP A 43 -0.89 11.41 1.04
N SER A 44 0.23 12.12 0.80
CA SER A 44 0.93 12.13 -0.48
C SER A 44 1.39 10.73 -0.92
N ARG A 45 1.95 9.93 0.00
CA ARG A 45 2.37 8.55 -0.29
C ARG A 45 1.19 7.66 -0.62
N ILE A 46 0.05 7.80 0.08
CA ILE A 46 -1.18 7.07 -0.22
C ILE A 46 -1.71 7.46 -1.61
N ARG A 47 -1.74 8.75 -1.94
CA ARG A 47 -2.17 9.23 -3.27
C ARG A 47 -1.28 8.69 -4.39
N SER A 48 0.04 8.72 -4.20
CA SER A 48 1.00 8.15 -5.15
C SER A 48 0.75 6.65 -5.37
N ALA A 49 0.60 5.88 -4.28
CA ALA A 49 0.33 4.45 -4.34
C ALA A 49 -1.02 4.13 -5.00
N LYS A 50 -2.08 4.91 -4.72
CA LYS A 50 -3.37 4.81 -5.41
C LYS A 50 -3.26 5.10 -6.90
N LYS A 51 -2.48 6.11 -7.29
CA LYS A 51 -2.24 6.45 -8.70
C LYS A 51 -1.55 5.30 -9.45
N LYS A 52 -0.58 4.63 -8.82
CA LYS A 52 0.12 3.47 -9.41
C LYS A 52 -0.80 2.26 -9.60
N THR A 53 -1.68 2.01 -8.64
CA THR A 53 -2.52 0.80 -8.61
C THR A 53 -3.91 0.99 -9.22
N GLY A 54 -4.35 2.23 -9.43
CA GLY A 54 -5.74 2.54 -9.77
C GLY A 54 -6.73 2.28 -8.62
N ALA A 55 -6.25 2.12 -7.38
CA ALA A 55 -7.10 1.88 -6.22
C ALA A 55 -8.03 3.08 -5.93
N LYS A 56 -9.32 2.81 -5.74
CA LYS A 56 -10.34 3.83 -5.47
C LYS A 56 -10.29 4.34 -4.05
N ASN A 57 -9.98 3.46 -3.09
CA ASN A 57 -9.91 3.77 -1.67
C ASN A 57 -8.75 3.00 -1.00
N ILE A 58 -8.53 3.28 0.30
CA ILE A 58 -7.42 2.71 1.08
C ILE A 58 -7.58 1.19 1.22
N ALA A 59 -8.80 0.71 1.49
CA ALA A 59 -9.05 -0.72 1.62
C ALA A 59 -8.68 -1.49 0.33
N GLN A 60 -9.04 -0.95 -0.84
CA GLN A 60 -8.66 -1.53 -2.13
C GLN A 60 -7.15 -1.45 -2.37
N LEU A 61 -6.48 -0.37 -1.96
CA LEU A 61 -5.03 -0.25 -2.05
C LEU A 61 -4.33 -1.34 -1.23
N VAL A 62 -4.77 -1.53 0.01
CA VAL A 62 -4.25 -2.55 0.93
C VAL A 62 -4.49 -3.95 0.36
N TYR A 63 -5.69 -4.23 -0.15
CA TYR A 63 -6.01 -5.50 -0.79
C TYR A 63 -5.08 -5.83 -1.97
N ILE A 64 -4.86 -4.87 -2.88
CA ILE A 64 -3.94 -5.02 -4.01
C ILE A 64 -2.51 -5.30 -3.53
N TYR A 65 -2.05 -4.55 -2.52
CA TYR A 65 -0.72 -4.73 -1.95
C TYR A 65 -0.52 -6.15 -1.37
N ILE A 66 -1.52 -6.68 -0.65
CA ILE A 66 -1.48 -8.04 -0.09
C ILE A 66 -1.40 -9.08 -1.21
N LEU A 67 -2.27 -8.98 -2.23
CA LEU A 67 -2.27 -9.93 -3.35
C LEU A 67 -0.93 -9.97 -4.08
N GLN A 68 -0.32 -8.81 -4.33
CA GLN A 68 1.00 -8.74 -4.95
C GLN A 68 2.06 -9.42 -4.08
N ASN A 69 2.10 -9.15 -2.77
CA ASN A 69 3.10 -9.76 -1.88
C ASN A 69 2.93 -11.28 -1.78
N LEU A 70 1.69 -11.78 -1.75
CA LEU A 70 1.41 -13.22 -1.81
C LEU A 70 1.88 -13.84 -3.13
N ALA A 71 1.64 -13.17 -4.27
CA ALA A 71 2.13 -13.63 -5.57
C ALA A 71 3.66 -13.69 -5.64
N ILE A 72 4.36 -12.68 -5.08
CA ILE A 72 5.83 -12.69 -4.96
C ILE A 72 6.29 -13.87 -4.10
N TYR A 73 5.73 -14.03 -2.90
CA TYR A 73 6.11 -15.08 -1.96
C TYR A 73 5.95 -16.49 -2.57
N ASN A 74 4.84 -16.73 -3.28
CA ASN A 74 4.58 -18.01 -3.94
C ASN A 74 5.51 -18.28 -5.12
N LYS A 75 6.05 -17.24 -5.78
CA LYS A 75 7.07 -17.41 -6.82
C LYS A 75 8.45 -17.74 -6.26
N VAL A 76 8.83 -17.17 -5.11
CA VAL A 76 10.14 -17.42 -4.48
C VAL A 76 10.23 -18.83 -3.88
N LYS A 77 9.10 -19.43 -3.50
CA LYS A 77 9.03 -20.80 -2.95
C LYS A 77 8.97 -21.92 -4.00
N LYS A 78 8.68 -21.60 -5.26
CA LYS A 78 8.71 -22.57 -6.37
C LYS A 78 10.11 -22.62 -6.95
#